data_AF-A0AAU6ADL4-F1
#
_entry.id   AF-A0AAU6ADL4-F1
#
_cell.length_a   1.000
_cell.length_b   1.000
_cell.length_c   1.000
_cell.angle_alpha   90.00
_cell.angle_beta   90.00
_cell.angle_gamma   90.00
#
_symmetry.space_group_name_H-M   'P 1'
#
loop_
_entity.id
_entity.type
_entity.pdbx_description
1 polymer ?
#
loop_
_entity_poly.entity_id
_entity_poly.type
_entity_poly.pdbx_seq_one_letter_code
_entity_poly.pdbx_strand_id
1 'polypeptide(L)'
;MVSVTRTAHNIEITAESLQEDLARLQVQKQALERELAAVVAHLGSVQRALSALEVLMLTPAAAASTDTAGVAVPERGRAATPVAPQTDSAPFEPADVTTKSAPRAQKPETGKDVERPAATSSDSDRQKQYGKLTEQIMAYFAEVGDVDVRARDVAAALGRDSDSGSINGVRSTLDRLVGTSRVQRTGRGLYRAKRS
;
A
#
# COMPACT_ATOMS: atom_id res chain seq x y z
N MET A 1 -32.93 37.64 4.93
CA MET A 1 -32.68 36.57 5.91
C MET A 1 -32.31 35.20 5.29
N VAL A 2 -32.24 35.05 3.97
CA VAL A 2 -32.02 33.75 3.29
C VAL A 2 -30.55 33.28 3.26
N SER A 3 -29.58 34.19 3.39
CA SER A 3 -28.16 33.84 3.34
C SER A 3 -27.66 33.16 4.62
N VAL A 4 -28.21 33.54 5.78
CA VAL A 4 -27.82 32.97 7.07
C VAL A 4 -28.26 31.51 7.19
N THR A 5 -29.45 31.18 6.70
CA THR A 5 -29.97 29.80 6.67
C THR A 5 -29.19 28.92 5.69
N ARG A 6 -28.77 29.45 4.53
CA ARG A 6 -27.90 28.71 3.60
C ARG A 6 -26.54 28.41 4.22
N THR A 7 -25.92 29.36 4.91
CA THR A 7 -24.63 29.13 5.59
C THR A 7 -24.76 28.08 6.68
N ALA A 8 -25.81 28.14 7.52
CA ALA A 8 -26.06 27.14 8.55
C ALA A 8 -26.20 25.73 7.97
N HIS A 9 -26.95 25.58 6.87
CA HIS A 9 -27.14 24.28 6.21
C HIS A 9 -25.85 23.72 5.60
N ASN A 10 -24.96 24.56 5.05
CA ASN A 10 -23.66 24.08 4.55
C ASN A 10 -22.75 23.60 5.69
N ILE A 11 -22.82 24.23 6.86
CA ILE A 11 -22.07 23.80 8.06
C ILE A 11 -22.60 22.45 8.54
N GLU A 12 -23.91 22.24 8.56
CA GLU A 12 -24.54 20.97 8.92
C GLU A 12 -24.11 19.84 7.99
N ILE A 13 -24.19 20.03 6.67
CA ILE A 13 -23.72 19.05 5.68
C ILE A 13 -22.23 18.73 5.87
N THR A 14 -21.42 19.75 6.15
CA THR A 14 -19.98 19.54 6.37
C THR A 14 -19.73 18.77 7.67
N ALA A 15 -20.50 19.05 8.73
CA ALA A 15 -20.39 18.33 9.99
C ALA A 15 -20.79 16.86 9.83
N GLU A 16 -21.87 16.57 9.10
CA GLU A 16 -22.30 15.20 8.77
C GLU A 16 -21.22 14.46 7.98
N SER A 17 -20.67 15.08 6.92
CA SER A 17 -19.58 14.50 6.13
C SER A 17 -18.34 14.19 6.99
N LEU A 18 -17.97 15.08 7.91
CA LEU A 18 -16.84 14.83 8.82
C LEU A 18 -17.13 13.71 9.81
N GLN A 19 -18.37 13.56 10.27
CA GLN A 19 -18.78 12.46 11.15
C GLN A 19 -18.72 11.11 10.41
N GLU A 20 -19.16 11.06 9.16
CA GLU A 20 -19.04 9.88 8.30
C GLU A 20 -17.57 9.49 8.07
N ASP A 21 -16.72 10.47 7.77
CA ASP A 21 -15.28 10.26 7.61
C ASP A 21 -14.63 9.74 8.89
N LEU A 22 -15.02 10.27 10.05
CA LEU A 22 -14.55 9.82 11.36
C LEU A 22 -14.91 8.33 11.58
N ALA A 23 -16.18 7.97 11.34
CA ALA A 23 -16.63 6.59 11.45
C ALA A 23 -15.85 5.65 10.52
N ARG A 24 -15.60 6.09 9.27
CA ARG A 24 -14.82 5.32 8.29
C ARG A 24 -13.37 5.11 8.75
N LEU A 25 -12.72 6.16 9.26
CA LEU A 25 -11.36 6.09 9.77
C LEU A 25 -11.26 5.18 11.00
N GLN A 26 -12.26 5.18 11.88
CA GLN A 26 -12.31 4.27 13.03
C GLN A 26 -12.37 2.81 12.59
N VAL A 27 -13.19 2.48 11.59
CA VAL A 27 -13.26 1.12 11.03
C VAL A 27 -11.91 0.71 10.42
N GLN A 28 -11.28 1.61 9.65
CA GLN A 28 -9.95 1.34 9.07
C GLN A 28 -8.89 1.12 10.13
N LYS A 29 -8.87 1.95 11.19
CA LYS A 29 -7.97 1.77 12.33
C LYS A 29 -8.13 0.38 12.95
N GLN A 30 -9.37 -0.03 13.24
CA GLN A 30 -9.63 -1.34 13.83
C GLN A 30 -9.23 -2.50 12.90
N ALA A 31 -9.38 -2.34 11.59
CA ALA A 31 -8.92 -3.33 10.62
C ALA A 31 -7.39 -3.47 10.67
N LEU A 32 -6.66 -2.35 10.63
CA LEU A 32 -5.20 -2.33 10.73
C LEU A 32 -4.70 -2.92 12.06
N GLU A 33 -5.37 -2.63 13.18
CA GLU A 33 -5.04 -3.22 14.49
C GLU A 33 -5.21 -4.75 14.48
N ARG A 34 -6.24 -5.28 13.82
CA ARG A 34 -6.42 -6.74 13.65
C ARG A 34 -5.34 -7.35 12.76
N GLU A 35 -4.98 -6.68 11.68
CA GLU A 35 -3.89 -7.13 10.80
C GLU A 35 -2.55 -7.15 11.54
N LEU A 36 -2.23 -6.11 12.32
CA LEU A 36 -1.03 -6.08 13.15
C LEU A 36 -1.03 -7.21 14.18
N ALA A 37 -2.16 -7.46 14.84
CA ALA A 37 -2.29 -8.58 15.77
C ALA A 37 -2.05 -9.93 15.07
N ALA A 38 -2.56 -10.11 13.84
CA ALA A 38 -2.33 -11.31 13.05
C ALA A 38 -0.84 -11.47 12.65
N VAL A 39 -0.16 -10.38 12.26
CA VAL A 39 1.27 -10.39 11.95
C VAL A 39 2.10 -10.73 13.18
N VAL A 40 1.79 -10.15 14.34
CA VAL A 40 2.49 -10.47 15.60
C VAL A 40 2.29 -11.93 15.99
N ALA A 41 1.07 -12.47 15.86
CA ALA A 41 0.82 -13.89 16.09
C ALA A 41 1.60 -14.77 15.12
N HIS A 42 1.71 -14.38 13.85
CA HIS A 42 2.50 -15.09 12.85
C HIS A 42 4.00 -15.08 13.20
N LEU A 43 4.55 -13.93 13.59
CA LEU A 43 5.95 -13.82 14.01
C LEU A 43 6.23 -14.67 15.26
N GLY A 44 5.32 -14.69 16.24
CA GLY A 44 5.44 -15.56 17.40
C GLY A 44 5.40 -17.06 17.04
N SER A 45 4.59 -17.43 16.04
CA SER A 45 4.56 -18.80 15.51
C SER A 45 5.87 -19.17 14.81
N VAL A 46 6.40 -18.28 13.95
CA VAL A 46 7.68 -18.47 13.25
C VAL A 46 8.82 -18.60 14.26
N GLN A 47 8.88 -17.72 15.27
CA GLN A 47 9.89 -17.81 16.33
C GLN A 47 9.81 -19.16 17.06
N ARG A 48 8.61 -19.62 17.42
CA ARG A 48 8.42 -20.93 18.07
C ARG A 48 8.87 -22.08 17.17
N ALA A 49 8.56 -22.03 15.87
CA ALA A 49 8.98 -23.03 14.91
C ALA A 49 10.52 -23.05 14.76
N LEU A 50 11.15 -21.88 14.69
CA LEU A 50 12.62 -21.76 14.65
C LEU A 50 13.26 -22.30 15.93
N SER A 51 12.77 -21.94 17.11
CA SER A 51 13.28 -22.49 18.38
C SER A 51 13.11 -24.02 18.46
N ALA A 52 12.00 -24.57 17.96
CA ALA A 52 11.82 -26.03 17.89
C ALA A 52 12.83 -26.69 16.94
N LEU A 53 13.10 -26.07 15.79
CA LEU A 53 14.14 -26.52 14.85
C LEU A 53 15.54 -26.41 15.46
N GLU A 54 15.85 -25.34 16.18
CA GLU A 54 17.12 -25.18 16.91
C GLU A 54 17.31 -26.27 17.95
N VAL A 55 16.28 -26.62 18.73
CA VAL A 55 16.34 -27.72 19.70
C VAL A 55 16.61 -29.06 19.02
N LEU A 56 15.96 -29.32 17.87
CA LEU A 56 16.21 -30.53 17.08
C LEU A 56 17.64 -30.56 16.51
N MET A 57 18.17 -29.41 16.10
CA MET A 57 19.54 -29.29 15.56
C MET A 57 20.62 -29.39 16.64
N LEU A 58 20.36 -28.87 17.85
CA LEU A 58 21.27 -28.98 19.00
C LEU A 58 21.17 -30.32 19.73
N THR A 59 20.11 -31.09 19.48
CA THR A 59 19.91 -32.43 20.04
C THR A 59 20.01 -33.52 18.95
N PRO A 60 21.16 -33.71 18.29
CA PRO A 60 21.41 -34.97 17.61
C PRO A 60 21.82 -35.98 18.69
N ALA A 61 21.01 -37.02 18.91
CA ALA A 61 21.32 -38.21 19.75
C ALA A 61 20.98 -38.16 21.26
N ALA A 62 19.70 -37.98 21.60
CA ALA A 62 19.14 -38.49 22.87
C ALA A 62 17.94 -39.45 22.67
N ALA A 63 17.66 -39.88 21.44
CA ALA A 63 16.57 -40.82 21.12
C ALA A 63 17.06 -42.27 20.89
N ALA A 64 18.14 -42.66 21.56
CA ALA A 64 18.59 -44.06 21.62
C ALA A 64 18.83 -44.46 23.08
N SER A 65 17.85 -44.25 23.95
CA SER A 65 17.71 -44.92 25.27
C SER A 65 16.40 -44.47 25.91
N THR A 66 15.31 -45.18 25.64
CA THR A 66 14.41 -45.76 26.65
C THR A 66 13.29 -46.46 25.90
N ASP A 67 13.55 -47.70 25.52
CA ASP A 67 12.48 -48.68 25.46
C ASP A 67 12.88 -49.85 26.38
N THR A 68 11.87 -50.42 27.03
CA THR A 68 11.85 -51.64 27.87
C THR A 68 12.25 -51.57 29.37
N ALA A 69 11.22 -51.58 30.24
CA ALA A 69 10.90 -52.66 31.20
C ALA A 69 9.85 -52.19 32.23
N GLY A 70 8.58 -52.61 32.10
CA GLY A 70 7.87 -53.49 33.07
C GLY A 70 7.39 -52.73 34.33
N VAL A 71 6.16 -52.85 34.86
CA VAL A 71 5.42 -54.08 35.21
C VAL A 71 3.95 -53.71 35.56
N ALA A 72 3.01 -54.61 35.19
CA ALA A 72 1.70 -54.92 35.81
C ALA A 72 0.44 -54.01 35.64
N VAL A 73 -0.35 -54.41 34.63
CA VAL A 73 -1.83 -54.60 34.49
C VAL A 73 -2.48 -55.14 35.80
N PRO A 74 -3.80 -55.01 36.16
CA PRO A 74 -4.98 -55.11 35.29
C PRO A 74 -6.22 -54.24 35.71
N GLU A 75 -7.44 -54.27 35.18
CA GLU A 75 -8.21 -55.18 34.32
C GLU A 75 -9.51 -54.47 33.83
N ARG A 76 -10.10 -55.02 32.76
CA ARG A 76 -11.54 -55.18 32.49
C ARG A 76 -12.28 -54.13 31.63
N GLY A 77 -12.51 -54.52 30.36
CA GLY A 77 -13.45 -53.86 29.44
C GLY A 77 -13.48 -54.53 28.06
N ARG A 78 -14.01 -55.76 28.02
CA ARG A 78 -14.11 -56.70 26.89
C ARG A 78 -15.07 -56.22 25.78
N ALA A 79 -14.66 -56.26 24.51
CA ALA A 79 -15.46 -56.80 23.39
C ALA A 79 -14.63 -56.97 22.08
N ALA A 80 -14.47 -58.24 21.70
CA ALA A 80 -14.18 -58.87 20.40
C ALA A 80 -14.82 -58.17 19.17
N THR A 81 -14.40 -58.26 17.90
CA THR A 81 -13.47 -59.09 17.09
C THR A 81 -13.37 -58.45 15.66
N PRO A 82 -12.53 -58.94 14.72
CA PRO A 82 -11.83 -58.17 13.68
C PRO A 82 -12.38 -58.32 12.26
N VAL A 83 -12.02 -57.41 11.34
CA VAL A 83 -11.89 -57.70 9.90
C VAL A 83 -10.79 -56.83 9.28
N ALA A 84 -9.74 -57.48 8.79
CA ALA A 84 -8.95 -57.12 7.60
C ALA A 84 -9.03 -58.38 6.68
N PRO A 85 -8.92 -58.32 5.33
CA PRO A 85 -7.78 -57.73 4.64
C PRO A 85 -8.03 -57.12 3.22
N GLN A 86 -7.02 -56.39 2.73
CA GLN A 86 -6.43 -56.32 1.35
C GLN A 86 -7.34 -56.57 0.13
N THR A 87 -7.29 -55.78 -0.95
CA THR A 87 -6.33 -55.77 -2.11
C THR A 87 -6.95 -54.75 -3.09
N ASP A 88 -6.30 -53.90 -3.89
CA ASP A 88 -5.51 -54.21 -5.09
C ASP A 88 -5.26 -52.91 -5.90
N SER A 89 -4.25 -52.94 -6.77
CA SER A 89 -3.96 -52.05 -7.90
C SER A 89 -3.28 -50.68 -7.67
N ALA A 90 -1.95 -50.71 -7.83
CA ALA A 90 -1.16 -49.66 -8.49
C ALA A 90 -1.28 -49.79 -10.04
N PRO A 91 -0.49 -49.12 -10.91
CA PRO A 91 0.20 -47.80 -10.88
C PRO A 91 -0.08 -46.97 -12.17
N PHE A 92 0.31 -45.69 -12.24
CA PHE A 92 0.77 -45.05 -13.49
C PHE A 92 1.60 -43.78 -13.20
N GLU A 93 2.92 -43.87 -13.39
CA GLU A 93 3.81 -42.76 -13.79
C GLU A 93 3.93 -42.76 -15.34
N PRO A 94 4.82 -42.01 -16.04
CA PRO A 94 5.58 -40.76 -15.78
C PRO A 94 5.52 -39.76 -16.98
N ALA A 95 6.15 -38.59 -16.85
CA ALA A 95 6.99 -37.89 -17.87
C ALA A 95 7.22 -36.44 -17.40
N ASP A 96 8.39 -36.06 -16.86
CA ASP A 96 9.65 -35.75 -17.55
C ASP A 96 9.52 -34.68 -18.64
N VAL A 97 10.05 -33.47 -18.39
CA VAL A 97 11.21 -32.96 -19.14
C VAL A 97 11.81 -31.75 -18.43
N THR A 98 13.07 -31.94 -18.10
CA THR A 98 14.05 -30.95 -17.67
C THR A 98 14.41 -30.01 -18.83
N THR A 99 14.61 -28.70 -18.61
CA THR A 99 15.68 -27.97 -19.31
C THR A 99 16.06 -26.68 -18.61
N LYS A 100 17.38 -26.45 -18.64
CA LYS A 100 18.19 -25.54 -17.85
C LYS A 100 18.72 -24.44 -18.79
N SER A 101 19.07 -23.28 -18.20
CA SER A 101 20.11 -22.32 -18.67
C SER A 101 19.62 -20.95 -19.17
N ALA A 102 19.94 -19.92 -18.38
CA ALA A 102 20.37 -18.58 -18.83
C ALA A 102 21.80 -18.66 -19.46
N PRO A 103 22.47 -17.61 -20.02
CA PRO A 103 22.23 -16.16 -19.88
C PRO A 103 22.57 -15.22 -21.09
N ARG A 104 22.43 -13.89 -20.82
CA ARG A 104 23.14 -12.68 -21.34
C ARG A 104 22.53 -11.77 -22.45
N ALA A 105 22.14 -10.56 -21.97
CA ALA A 105 22.71 -9.23 -22.29
C ALA A 105 22.02 -8.25 -23.27
N GLN A 106 21.78 -7.02 -22.75
CA GLN A 106 21.52 -5.70 -23.36
C GLN A 106 20.12 -5.48 -23.98
N LYS A 107 19.30 -4.48 -23.60
CA LYS A 107 19.50 -3.01 -23.54
C LYS A 107 18.23 -2.40 -22.86
N PRO A 108 18.27 -1.31 -22.05
CA PRO A 108 17.03 -0.72 -21.53
C PRO A 108 16.54 0.38 -22.48
N GLU A 109 15.52 0.08 -23.28
CA GLU A 109 14.73 1.12 -23.95
C GLU A 109 13.38 1.27 -23.23
N THR A 110 13.18 2.51 -22.77
CA THR A 110 11.91 3.24 -22.71
C THR A 110 10.62 2.46 -22.93
N GLY A 111 9.75 2.53 -21.92
CA GLY A 111 8.33 2.21 -22.06
C GLY A 111 7.81 1.43 -20.88
N LYS A 112 7.33 2.14 -19.85
CA LYS A 112 6.30 1.59 -18.96
C LYS A 112 5.26 2.66 -18.68
N ASP A 113 4.24 2.63 -19.53
CA ASP A 113 2.85 2.83 -19.16
C ASP A 113 2.64 2.46 -17.68
N VAL A 114 2.35 3.49 -16.89
CA VAL A 114 1.73 3.28 -15.59
C VAL A 114 0.25 3.07 -15.86
N GLU A 115 -0.10 1.79 -15.81
CA GLU A 115 -1.42 1.20 -15.75
C GLU A 115 -2.40 2.10 -14.96
N ARG A 116 -3.41 2.60 -15.69
CA ARG A 116 -4.48 3.45 -15.19
C ARG A 116 -5.57 2.57 -14.57
N PRO A 117 -5.92 2.71 -13.27
CA PRO A 117 -7.21 2.28 -12.81
C PRO A 117 -8.25 3.31 -13.26
N ALA A 118 -9.26 2.85 -13.99
CA ALA A 118 -10.37 3.66 -14.46
C ALA A 118 -11.19 4.21 -13.28
N ALA A 119 -11.17 5.52 -13.09
CA ALA A 119 -12.08 6.26 -12.23
C ALA A 119 -12.65 7.44 -13.02
N THR A 120 -13.59 7.14 -13.92
CA THR A 120 -14.13 8.05 -14.95
C THR A 120 -14.93 9.25 -14.41
N SER A 121 -15.24 9.30 -13.12
CA SER A 121 -15.88 10.46 -12.48
C SER A 121 -14.89 11.39 -11.78
N SER A 122 -13.76 10.87 -11.28
CA SER A 122 -12.77 11.65 -10.52
C SER A 122 -11.79 12.41 -11.43
N ASP A 123 -11.58 11.92 -12.65
CA ASP A 123 -10.59 12.48 -13.57
C ASP A 123 -11.07 13.83 -14.13
N SER A 124 -12.37 13.93 -14.46
CA SER A 124 -13.00 15.17 -14.91
C SER A 124 -12.98 16.27 -13.85
N ASP A 125 -13.21 15.90 -12.58
CA ASP A 125 -13.16 16.88 -11.50
C ASP A 125 -11.72 17.27 -11.18
N ARG A 126 -10.79 16.31 -11.14
CA ARG A 126 -9.35 16.60 -11.03
C ARG A 126 -8.85 17.51 -12.15
N GLN A 127 -9.24 17.26 -13.39
CA GLN A 127 -8.88 18.10 -14.53
C GLN A 127 -9.42 19.53 -14.37
N LYS A 128 -10.65 19.71 -13.88
CA LYS A 128 -11.20 21.04 -13.55
C LYS A 128 -10.42 21.70 -12.41
N GLN A 129 -10.03 20.95 -11.38
CA GLN A 129 -9.21 21.46 -10.29
C GLN A 129 -7.80 21.84 -10.77
N TYR A 130 -7.17 21.04 -11.65
CA TYR A 130 -5.89 21.35 -12.27
C TYR A 130 -5.97 22.60 -13.16
N GLY A 131 -7.05 22.76 -13.93
CA GLY A 131 -7.30 23.97 -14.73
C GLY A 131 -7.39 25.22 -13.86
N LYS A 132 -8.24 25.20 -12.83
CA LYS A 132 -8.38 26.29 -11.85
C LYS A 132 -7.07 26.59 -11.13
N LEU A 133 -6.32 25.56 -10.72
CA LEU A 133 -5.02 25.72 -10.08
C LEU A 133 -4.00 26.37 -11.02
N THR A 134 -4.04 26.01 -12.31
CA THR A 134 -3.17 26.61 -13.32
C THR A 134 -3.45 28.09 -13.48
N GLU A 135 -4.74 28.48 -13.56
CA GLU A 135 -5.16 29.89 -13.64
C GLU A 135 -4.72 30.69 -12.41
N GLN A 136 -4.90 30.14 -11.20
CA GLN A 136 -4.48 30.77 -9.95
C GLN A 136 -2.96 30.97 -9.88
N ILE A 137 -2.18 29.96 -10.29
CA ILE A 137 -0.72 30.08 -10.34
C ILE A 137 -0.30 31.16 -11.33
N MET A 138 -0.92 31.23 -12.51
CA MET A 138 -0.62 32.27 -13.50
C MET A 138 -1.00 33.67 -13.00
N ALA A 139 -2.13 33.81 -12.30
CA ALA A 139 -2.55 35.07 -11.70
C ALA A 139 -1.54 35.52 -10.63
N TYR A 140 -1.08 34.61 -9.77
CA TYR A 140 -0.06 34.89 -8.78
C TYR A 140 1.28 35.33 -9.41
N PHE A 141 1.75 34.64 -10.45
CA PHE A 141 2.97 35.03 -11.15
C PHE A 141 2.83 36.36 -11.91
N ALA A 142 1.62 36.73 -12.34
CA ALA A 142 1.36 38.04 -12.92
C ALA A 142 1.40 39.16 -11.85
N GLU A 143 1.00 38.86 -10.61
CA GLU A 143 1.03 39.79 -9.48
C GLU A 143 2.44 39.95 -8.89
N VAL A 144 3.18 38.84 -8.73
CA VAL A 144 4.52 38.82 -8.11
C VAL A 144 5.65 39.13 -9.12
N GLY A 145 5.41 38.94 -10.41
CA GLY A 145 6.36 39.29 -11.48
C GLY A 145 7.52 38.30 -11.63
N ASP A 146 8.70 38.82 -12.01
CA ASP A 146 9.91 38.04 -12.35
C ASP A 146 10.68 37.49 -11.12
N VAL A 147 9.99 37.15 -10.03
CA VAL A 147 10.62 36.63 -8.80
C VAL A 147 10.83 35.13 -8.90
N ASP A 148 11.98 34.67 -8.41
CA ASP A 148 12.27 33.24 -8.24
C ASP A 148 11.53 32.70 -7.01
N VAL A 149 10.48 31.91 -7.23
CA VAL A 149 9.62 31.38 -6.16
C VAL A 149 9.64 29.86 -6.14
N ARG A 150 9.60 29.25 -4.95
CA ARG A 150 9.49 27.79 -4.84
C ARG A 150 8.04 27.36 -4.91
N ALA A 151 7.81 26.12 -5.33
CA ALA A 151 6.46 25.54 -5.36
C ALA A 151 5.75 25.59 -3.99
N ARG A 152 6.52 25.50 -2.89
CA ARG A 152 6.00 25.65 -1.53
C ARG A 152 5.52 27.07 -1.24
N ASP A 153 6.27 28.07 -1.69
CA ASP A 153 5.95 29.48 -1.45
C ASP A 153 4.71 29.89 -2.27
N VAL A 154 4.60 29.38 -3.51
CA VAL A 154 3.39 29.51 -4.33
C VAL A 154 2.20 28.82 -3.65
N ALA A 155 2.39 27.62 -3.09
CA ALA A 155 1.33 26.95 -2.35
C ALA A 155 0.90 27.74 -1.10
N ALA A 156 1.84 28.34 -0.36
CA ALA A 156 1.56 29.17 0.80
C ALA A 156 0.80 30.45 0.42
N ALA A 157 1.21 31.12 -0.67
CA ALA A 157 0.52 32.31 -1.17
C ALA A 157 -0.91 32.01 -1.63
N LEU A 158 -1.16 30.79 -2.13
CA LEU A 158 -2.49 30.31 -2.51
C LEU A 158 -3.28 29.70 -1.33
N GLY A 159 -2.71 29.65 -0.11
CA GLY A 159 -3.33 29.05 1.07
C GLY A 159 -3.52 27.52 0.98
N ARG A 160 -2.66 26.84 0.22
CA ARG A 160 -2.71 25.40 -0.08
C ARG A 160 -1.49 24.63 0.44
N ASP A 161 -0.74 25.20 1.37
CA ASP A 161 0.43 24.58 2.00
C ASP A 161 0.08 23.65 3.16
N SER A 162 -1.21 23.52 3.51
CA SER A 162 -1.72 22.65 4.57
C SER A 162 -1.49 21.16 4.33
N ASP A 163 -1.32 20.72 3.07
CA ASP A 163 -1.11 19.32 2.72
C ASP A 163 0.05 19.14 1.74
N SER A 164 0.86 18.09 1.98
CA SER A 164 1.96 17.69 1.11
C SER A 164 1.48 17.30 -0.30
N GLY A 165 0.27 16.74 -0.41
CA GLY A 165 -0.36 16.45 -1.69
C GLY A 165 -0.64 17.71 -2.52
N SER A 166 -1.11 18.77 -1.86
CA SER A 166 -1.37 20.07 -2.51
C SER A 166 -0.08 20.73 -3.02
N ILE A 167 1.01 20.69 -2.24
CA ILE A 167 2.33 21.20 -2.66
C ILE A 167 2.87 20.39 -3.86
N ASN A 168 2.70 19.06 -3.85
CA ASN A 168 3.09 18.21 -4.98
C ASN A 168 2.25 18.46 -6.24
N GLY A 169 0.96 18.77 -6.07
CA GLY A 169 0.08 19.21 -7.15
C GLY A 169 0.55 20.51 -7.79
N VAL A 170 0.89 21.52 -6.97
CA VAL A 170 1.46 22.80 -7.44
C VAL A 170 2.77 22.57 -8.19
N ARG A 171 3.70 21.78 -7.62
CA ARG A 171 4.97 21.44 -8.28
C ARG A 171 4.75 20.78 -9.64
N SER A 172 3.84 19.82 -9.71
CA SER A 172 3.54 19.10 -10.95
C SER A 172 2.92 20.01 -12.02
N THR A 173 2.07 20.96 -11.61
CA THR A 173 1.51 21.97 -12.52
C THR A 173 2.58 22.94 -13.00
N LEU A 174 3.49 23.38 -12.13
CA LEU A 174 4.62 24.23 -12.49
C LEU A 174 5.55 23.55 -13.50
N ASP A 175 5.86 22.26 -13.30
CA ASP A 175 6.70 21.51 -14.23
C ASP A 175 6.02 21.38 -15.62
N ARG A 176 4.68 21.24 -15.68
CA ARG A 176 3.93 21.29 -16.95
C ARG A 176 3.96 22.67 -17.60
N LEU A 177 3.86 23.73 -16.80
CA LEU A 177 3.98 25.12 -17.29
C LEU A 177 5.38 25.43 -17.80
N VAL A 178 6.41 24.82 -17.21
CA VAL A 178 7.79 24.87 -17.72
C VAL A 178 7.90 24.13 -19.04
N GLY A 179 7.31 22.93 -19.15
CA GLY A 179 7.28 22.17 -20.40
C GLY A 179 6.55 22.90 -21.54
N THR A 180 5.54 23.72 -21.22
CA THR A 180 4.80 24.55 -22.17
C THR A 180 5.40 25.96 -22.37
N SER A 181 6.60 26.20 -21.82
CA SER A 181 7.33 27.48 -21.95
C SER A 181 6.60 28.72 -21.38
N ARG A 182 5.64 28.54 -20.46
CA ARG A 182 4.95 29.65 -19.78
C ARG A 182 5.67 30.12 -18.51
N VAL A 183 6.38 29.20 -17.86
CA VAL A 183 7.19 29.43 -16.66
C VAL A 183 8.61 28.94 -16.96
N GLN A 184 9.63 29.52 -16.34
CA GLN A 184 11.03 29.10 -16.49
C GLN A 184 11.58 28.59 -15.16
N ARG A 185 12.36 27.52 -15.22
CA ARG A 185 13.07 26.96 -14.07
C ARG A 185 14.45 27.58 -13.98
N THR A 186 14.70 28.37 -12.94
CA THR A 186 15.96 29.11 -12.72
C THR A 186 16.94 28.35 -11.83
N GLY A 187 16.47 27.35 -11.09
CA GLY A 187 17.30 26.52 -10.22
C GLY A 187 16.57 25.29 -9.69
N ARG A 188 17.16 24.61 -8.70
CA ARG A 188 16.56 23.43 -8.07
C ARG A 188 15.28 23.81 -7.31
N GLY A 189 14.14 23.64 -7.98
CA GLY A 189 12.82 23.92 -7.40
C GLY A 189 12.50 25.41 -7.28
N LEU A 190 13.16 26.25 -8.08
CA LEU A 190 12.85 27.67 -8.26
C LEU A 190 12.22 27.87 -9.63
N TYR A 191 11.14 28.63 -9.65
CA TYR A 191 10.32 28.90 -10.81
C TYR A 191 10.14 30.41 -10.95
N ARG A 192 10.23 30.92 -12.17
CA ARG A 192 10.01 32.33 -12.52
C ARG A 192 9.03 32.45 -13.68
N ALA A 193 8.22 33.50 -13.72
CA ALA A 193 7.37 33.79 -14.87
C ALA A 193 8.20 34.03 -16.13
N LYS A 194 7.81 33.45 -17.28
CA LYS A 194 8.46 33.81 -18.55
C LYS A 194 7.78 35.06 -19.10
N ARG A 195 8.52 36.16 -19.16
CA ARG A 195 8.08 37.38 -19.83
C ARG A 195 7.76 37.05 -21.30
N SER A 196 6.50 37.25 -21.70
CA SER A 196 6.06 37.25 -23.10
C SER A 196 6.18 38.66 -23.67
#